data_AF-A0A1G1KK82-F1
#
_entry.id   AF-A0A1G1KK82-F1
#
_cell.length_a   1.000
_cell.length_b   1.000
_cell.length_c   1.000
_cell.angle_alpha   90.00
_cell.angle_beta   90.00
_cell.angle_gamma   90.00
#
_symmetry.space_group_name_H-M   'P 1'
#
loop_
_entity.id
_entity.type
_entity.pdbx_description
1 polymer ?
#
loop_
_entity_poly.entity_id
_entity_poly.type
_entity_poly.pdbx_seq_one_letter_code
_entity_poly.pdbx_strand_id
1 'polypeptide(L)'
;MKPAINILLYGIAALLLFGCDSNQYQVVTGSDGALYRFNKKTGELSMVLDDKKTVRPDKAHKGAEVLAKEDDSLEKPADWKESRYPGKNLKVRLETVWRENKLCYRFSSYPYKSLEKMFEKKKQDYVYSLMKPGFTIELVDKNGFMVKEIRINIWNMTKVPGKDKDEEELVMNSQVDCTRQSYQSIGGYTVKWLLDPDLIEDEK
;
A
#
# COMPACT_ATOMS: atom_id res chain seq x y z
N MET A 1 44.39 -38.11 -5.14
CA MET A 1 43.16 -37.86 -4.35
C MET A 1 43.37 -36.70 -3.37
N LYS A 2 43.32 -35.43 -3.82
CA LYS A 2 43.37 -34.24 -2.95
C LYS A 2 42.54 -33.01 -3.41
N PRO A 3 42.01 -32.88 -4.65
CA PRO A 3 41.26 -31.67 -5.01
C PRO A 3 39.77 -31.72 -4.61
N ALA A 4 39.18 -32.91 -4.45
CA ALA A 4 37.75 -33.05 -4.15
C ALA A 4 37.35 -32.62 -2.72
N ILE A 5 38.28 -32.75 -1.76
CA ILE A 5 38.02 -32.41 -0.35
C ILE A 5 37.97 -30.89 -0.15
N ASN A 6 38.81 -30.13 -0.86
CA ASN A 6 38.83 -28.68 -0.76
C ASN A 6 37.54 -28.05 -1.32
N ILE A 7 37.00 -28.57 -2.42
CA ILE A 7 35.75 -28.07 -3.01
C ILE A 7 34.56 -28.30 -2.06
N LEU A 8 34.54 -29.44 -1.37
CA LEU A 8 33.50 -29.75 -0.39
C LEU A 8 33.56 -28.80 0.83
N LEU A 9 34.78 -28.48 1.30
CA LEU A 9 34.99 -27.54 2.41
C LEU A 9 34.59 -26.11 2.06
N TYR A 10 34.91 -25.63 0.85
CA TYR A 10 34.48 -24.31 0.39
C TYR A 10 32.96 -24.23 0.18
N GLY A 11 32.33 -25.31 -0.27
CA GLY A 11 30.87 -25.39 -0.42
C GLY A 11 30.13 -25.33 0.93
N ILE A 12 30.63 -26.01 1.96
CA ILE A 12 30.02 -26.00 3.30
C ILE A 12 30.26 -24.66 4.00
N ALA A 13 31.43 -24.03 3.82
CA ALA A 13 31.71 -22.71 4.38
C ALA A 13 30.84 -21.60 3.75
N ALA A 14 30.53 -21.69 2.45
CA ALA A 14 29.60 -20.78 1.79
C ALA A 14 28.16 -20.94 2.30
N LEU A 15 27.72 -22.17 2.60
CA LEU A 15 26.40 -22.46 3.17
C LEU A 15 26.24 -21.95 4.61
N LEU A 16 27.31 -21.92 5.41
CA LEU A 16 27.28 -21.40 6.78
C LEU A 16 27.28 -19.86 6.85
N LEU A 17 27.81 -19.16 5.85
CA LEU A 17 27.87 -17.69 5.83
C LEU A 17 26.60 -17.02 5.31
N PHE A 18 25.76 -17.72 4.55
CA PHE A 18 24.50 -17.19 4.01
C PHE A 18 23.25 -17.66 4.75
N GLY A 19 23.40 -18.38 5.88
CA GLY A 19 22.32 -19.13 6.52
C GLY A 19 21.60 -18.50 7.71
N CYS A 20 21.92 -17.27 8.15
CA CYS A 20 21.32 -16.73 9.38
C CYS A 20 21.04 -15.21 9.33
N ASP A 21 20.02 -14.80 8.58
CA ASP A 21 19.30 -13.55 8.88
C ASP A 21 17.79 -13.70 8.63
N SER A 22 17.24 -14.87 8.92
CA SER A 22 15.81 -15.12 8.79
C SER A 22 15.11 -14.91 10.13
N ASN A 23 14.25 -13.89 10.15
CA ASN A 23 13.26 -13.56 11.18
C ASN A 23 13.72 -12.71 12.39
N GLN A 24 14.14 -11.47 12.10
CA GLN A 24 14.28 -10.38 13.08
C GLN A 24 12.96 -9.96 13.74
N TYR A 25 11.82 -10.32 13.14
CA TYR A 25 10.49 -9.99 13.64
C TYR A 25 9.68 -11.26 13.94
N GLN A 26 8.85 -11.20 14.98
CA GLN A 26 7.91 -12.26 15.35
C GLN A 26 6.54 -11.65 15.58
N VAL A 27 5.50 -12.31 15.09
CA VAL A 27 4.13 -11.96 15.44
C VAL A 27 3.80 -12.66 16.76
N VAL A 28 3.32 -11.90 17.73
CA VAL A 28 2.90 -12.40 19.04
C VAL A 28 1.46 -11.96 19.26
N THR A 29 0.61 -12.89 19.68
CA THR A 29 -0.76 -12.57 20.10
C THR A 29 -0.74 -12.13 21.56
N GLY A 30 -1.21 -10.92 21.83
CA GLY A 30 -1.37 -10.42 23.20
C GLY A 30 -2.50 -11.14 23.94
N SER A 31 -2.53 -10.98 25.26
CA SER A 31 -3.60 -11.53 26.12
C SER A 31 -4.99 -10.97 25.83
N ASP A 32 -5.06 -9.88 25.06
CA ASP A 32 -6.26 -9.22 24.56
C ASP A 32 -6.71 -9.72 23.17
N GLY A 33 -5.99 -10.67 22.58
CA GLY A 33 -6.26 -11.19 21.24
C GLY A 33 -5.73 -10.31 20.11
N ALA A 34 -5.07 -9.18 20.42
CA ALA A 34 -4.47 -8.32 19.42
C ALA A 34 -3.15 -8.90 18.89
N LEU A 35 -2.85 -8.62 17.62
CA LEU A 35 -1.61 -9.05 16.98
C LEU A 35 -0.53 -7.98 17.16
N TYR A 36 0.63 -8.37 17.66
CA TYR A 36 1.76 -7.49 17.85
C TYR A 36 2.96 -7.97 17.04
N ARG A 37 3.68 -7.03 16.44
CA ARG A 37 4.99 -7.23 15.84
C ARG A 37 6.04 -6.98 16.92
N PHE A 38 6.75 -8.04 17.27
CA PHE A 38 7.90 -8.00 18.16
C PHE A 38 9.19 -7.95 17.33
N ASN A 39 9.97 -6.89 17.51
CA ASN A 39 11.33 -6.80 16.98
C ASN A 39 12.29 -7.48 17.96
N LYS A 40 12.85 -8.64 17.59
CA LYS A 40 13.77 -9.41 18.44
C LYS A 40 15.09 -8.68 18.71
N LYS A 41 15.47 -7.72 17.86
CA LYS A 41 16.73 -6.97 17.96
C LYS A 41 16.60 -5.75 18.87
N THR A 42 15.49 -5.03 18.82
CA THR A 42 15.29 -3.80 19.62
C THR A 42 14.39 -3.99 20.84
N GLY A 43 13.68 -5.12 20.94
CA GLY A 43 12.66 -5.36 21.96
C GLY A 43 11.37 -4.56 21.75
N GLU A 44 11.24 -3.87 20.62
CA GLU A 44 10.08 -3.04 20.31
C GLU A 44 8.86 -3.89 19.96
N LEU A 45 7.73 -3.55 20.57
CA LEU A 45 6.43 -4.17 20.32
C LEU A 45 5.51 -3.13 19.64
N SER A 46 5.11 -3.38 18.42
CA SER A 46 4.18 -2.53 17.67
C SER A 46 2.90 -3.29 17.35
N MET A 47 1.74 -2.68 17.58
CA MET A 47 0.44 -3.31 17.31
C MET A 47 0.18 -3.38 15.81
N VAL A 48 -0.24 -4.54 15.32
CA VAL A 48 -0.68 -4.77 13.94
C VAL A 48 -2.18 -4.46 13.88
N LEU A 49 -2.47 -3.15 13.82
CA LEU A 49 -3.79 -2.51 13.65
C LEU A 49 -4.89 -2.84 14.69
N ASP A 50 -5.26 -1.82 15.48
CA ASP A 50 -6.62 -1.28 15.48
C ASP A 50 -6.53 0.25 15.45
N ASP A 51 -7.50 0.89 14.79
CA ASP A 51 -7.53 2.30 14.36
C ASP A 51 -7.73 3.30 15.53
N LYS A 52 -7.28 2.98 16.75
CA LYS A 52 -7.40 3.84 17.93
C LYS A 52 -6.21 3.71 18.87
N LYS A 53 -5.53 4.86 19.04
CA LYS A 53 -4.61 5.20 20.14
C LYS A 53 -3.48 4.19 20.42
N THR A 54 -2.29 4.55 19.93
CA THR A 54 -1.03 4.10 20.51
C THR A 54 -1.01 4.32 22.03
N VAL A 55 -1.19 3.24 22.79
CA VAL A 55 -0.82 3.21 24.21
C VAL A 55 0.69 2.99 24.26
N ARG A 56 1.44 4.04 24.60
CA ARG A 56 2.84 3.91 25.01
C ARG A 56 2.88 3.18 26.36
N PRO A 57 3.68 2.12 26.54
CA PRO A 57 4.05 1.71 27.88
C PRO A 57 5.01 2.75 28.45
N ASP A 58 4.63 3.34 29.58
CA ASP A 58 5.45 4.25 30.37
C ASP A 58 6.79 3.61 30.73
N LYS A 59 7.85 4.00 30.02
CA LYS A 59 9.20 4.10 30.58
C LYS A 59 9.87 5.34 30.04
N ALA A 60 9.94 6.34 30.90
CA ALA A 60 10.73 7.55 30.71
C ALA A 60 12.20 7.18 30.46
N HIS A 61 12.75 7.55 29.31
CA HIS A 61 14.15 7.91 29.21
C HIS A 61 14.35 9.10 28.27
N LYS A 62 15.09 10.06 28.84
CA LYS A 62 15.54 11.36 28.31
C LYS A 62 15.96 11.29 26.84
N GLY A 63 15.38 12.18 26.04
CA GLY A 63 15.79 12.44 24.66
C GLY A 63 14.98 13.58 24.04
N ALA A 64 14.70 14.64 24.80
CA ALA A 64 13.80 15.74 24.39
C ALA A 64 14.48 16.84 23.56
N GLU A 65 15.69 16.64 23.01
CA GLU A 65 16.45 17.72 22.34
C GLU A 65 16.77 17.50 20.85
N VAL A 66 16.30 16.43 20.19
CA VAL A 66 16.68 16.16 18.78
C VAL A 66 15.56 16.41 17.76
N LEU A 67 14.30 16.65 18.17
CA LEU A 67 13.17 16.73 17.23
C LEU A 67 12.81 18.14 16.73
N ALA A 68 13.55 19.19 17.12
CA ALA A 68 13.27 20.58 16.70
C ALA A 68 14.01 21.01 15.43
N LYS A 69 14.12 20.11 14.44
CA LYS A 69 14.52 20.46 13.06
C LYS A 69 13.64 19.70 12.08
N GLU A 70 12.31 19.84 12.21
CA GLU A 70 11.41 19.38 11.14
C GLU A 70 11.48 20.39 10.00
N ASP A 71 12.40 20.05 9.09
CA ASP A 71 12.52 20.54 7.73
C ASP A 71 11.15 20.54 7.05
N ASP A 72 10.66 21.74 6.74
CA ASP A 72 9.42 22.08 6.01
C ASP A 72 9.53 21.73 4.51
N SER A 73 10.34 20.71 4.19
CA SER A 73 10.61 20.27 2.84
C SER A 73 9.45 19.40 2.34
N LEU A 74 8.74 19.94 1.35
CA LEU A 74 7.75 19.19 0.57
C LEU A 74 8.40 17.91 0.03
N GLU A 75 7.86 16.75 0.39
CA GLU A 75 8.33 15.50 -0.20
C GLU A 75 8.01 15.49 -1.70
N LYS A 76 8.92 14.90 -2.50
CA LYS A 76 8.67 14.75 -3.93
C LYS A 76 7.50 13.79 -4.14
N PRO A 77 6.63 14.02 -5.14
CA PRO A 77 5.59 13.08 -5.48
C PRO A 77 6.18 11.70 -5.80
N ALA A 78 5.62 10.66 -5.21
CA ALA A 78 5.86 9.27 -5.58
C ALA A 78 4.84 8.88 -6.66
N ASP A 79 5.33 8.45 -7.82
CA ASP A 79 4.52 7.83 -8.87
C ASP A 79 4.66 6.32 -8.78
N TRP A 80 3.54 5.63 -8.61
CA TRP A 80 3.51 4.20 -8.40
C TRP A 80 3.29 3.47 -9.71
N LYS A 81 3.97 2.33 -9.87
CA LYS A 81 3.88 1.50 -11.08
C LYS A 81 2.42 1.18 -11.40
N GLU A 82 1.99 1.40 -12.64
CA GLU A 82 0.64 1.05 -13.11
C GLU A 82 0.26 -0.40 -12.77
N SER A 83 -0.97 -0.59 -12.30
CA SER A 83 -1.56 -1.90 -12.03
C SER A 83 -2.71 -2.17 -13.01
N ARG A 84 -2.89 -3.42 -13.43
CA ARG A 84 -3.93 -3.84 -14.38
C ARG A 84 -4.92 -4.77 -13.70
N TYR A 85 -6.21 -4.59 -13.99
CA TYR A 85 -7.27 -5.50 -13.61
C TYR A 85 -7.04 -6.87 -14.29
N PRO A 86 -7.02 -7.98 -13.54
CA PRO A 86 -6.74 -9.30 -14.11
C PRO A 86 -7.70 -9.68 -15.24
N GLY A 87 -7.16 -9.98 -16.43
CA GLY A 87 -7.94 -10.47 -17.58
C GLY A 87 -8.77 -9.41 -18.30
N LYS A 88 -8.72 -8.14 -17.89
CA LYS A 88 -9.49 -7.03 -18.50
C LYS A 88 -8.57 -5.88 -18.95
N ASN A 89 -9.03 -5.07 -19.89
CA ASN A 89 -8.32 -3.84 -20.27
C ASN A 89 -8.71 -2.68 -19.35
N LEU A 90 -8.44 -2.82 -18.05
CA LEU A 90 -8.60 -1.74 -17.08
C LEU A 90 -7.30 -1.56 -16.32
N LYS A 91 -6.75 -0.36 -16.34
CA LYS A 91 -5.49 0.02 -15.69
C LYS A 91 -5.78 1.04 -14.61
N VAL A 92 -4.92 1.09 -13.61
CA VAL A 92 -4.96 2.09 -12.55
C VAL A 92 -3.57 2.64 -12.27
N ARG A 93 -3.53 3.91 -11.90
CA ARG A 93 -2.32 4.62 -11.49
C ARG A 93 -2.58 5.33 -10.17
N LEU A 94 -1.54 5.36 -9.34
CA LEU A 94 -1.55 6.10 -8.10
C LEU A 94 -0.34 7.04 -8.08
N GLU A 95 -0.59 8.30 -7.76
CA GLU A 95 0.42 9.30 -7.48
C GLU A 95 0.18 9.79 -6.04
N THR A 96 1.23 9.90 -5.22
CA THR A 96 1.11 10.35 -3.83
C THR A 96 2.12 11.44 -3.50
N VAL A 97 1.78 12.33 -2.57
CA VAL A 97 2.70 13.29 -1.98
C VAL A 97 2.37 13.48 -0.51
N TRP A 98 3.39 13.62 0.33
CA TRP A 98 3.19 13.91 1.75
C TRP A 98 3.20 15.41 2.00
N ARG A 99 2.20 15.91 2.76
CA ARG A 99 2.08 17.31 3.19
C ARG A 99 1.39 17.38 4.54
N GLU A 100 1.95 18.11 5.50
CA GLU A 100 1.28 18.47 6.76
C GLU A 100 0.56 17.30 7.47
N ASN A 101 1.24 16.17 7.67
CA ASN A 101 0.68 14.93 8.25
C ASN A 101 -0.45 14.27 7.44
N LYS A 102 -0.56 14.59 6.17
CA LYS A 102 -1.45 13.96 5.21
C LYS A 102 -0.65 13.31 4.08
N LEU A 103 -1.16 12.17 3.63
CA LEU A 103 -0.85 11.62 2.32
C LEU A 103 -1.92 12.14 1.36
N CYS A 104 -1.54 13.09 0.51
CA CYS A 104 -2.35 13.54 -0.62
C CYS A 104 -2.13 12.58 -1.79
N TYR A 105 -3.19 12.20 -2.50
CA TYR A 105 -3.09 11.29 -3.63
C TYR A 105 -3.95 11.70 -4.81
N ARG A 106 -3.47 11.34 -6.00
CA ARG A 106 -4.26 11.26 -7.23
C ARG A 106 -4.31 9.80 -7.67
N PHE A 107 -5.51 9.24 -7.69
CA PHE A 107 -5.76 7.92 -8.23
C PHE A 107 -6.50 8.04 -9.56
N SER A 108 -6.07 7.32 -10.58
CA SER A 108 -6.79 7.23 -11.85
C SER A 108 -7.04 5.80 -12.29
N SER A 109 -8.17 5.59 -12.98
CA SER A 109 -8.50 4.34 -13.66
C SER A 109 -8.86 4.60 -15.11
N TYR A 110 -8.34 3.80 -16.04
CA TYR A 110 -8.49 4.00 -17.48
C TYR A 110 -8.33 2.71 -18.29
N PRO A 111 -8.92 2.64 -19.49
CA PRO A 111 -9.84 3.62 -20.07
C PRO A 111 -11.23 3.59 -19.40
N TYR A 112 -11.91 4.75 -19.35
CA TYR A 112 -13.27 4.89 -18.81
C TYR A 112 -14.26 3.93 -19.48
N LYS A 113 -14.07 3.69 -20.79
CA LYS A 113 -14.92 2.80 -21.58
C LYS A 113 -15.06 1.40 -20.98
N SER A 114 -13.99 0.88 -20.37
CA SER A 114 -14.02 -0.43 -19.70
C SER A 114 -15.01 -0.50 -18.53
N LEU A 115 -15.47 0.65 -18.03
CA LEU A 115 -16.39 0.78 -16.91
C LEU A 115 -17.76 1.33 -17.33
N GLU A 116 -18.01 1.58 -18.62
CA GLU A 116 -19.21 2.25 -19.10
C GLU A 116 -20.50 1.50 -18.69
N LYS A 117 -20.52 0.18 -18.88
CA LYS A 117 -21.64 -0.69 -18.46
C LYS A 117 -21.97 -0.60 -16.96
N MET A 118 -20.94 -0.42 -16.13
CA MET A 118 -21.13 -0.25 -14.68
C MET A 118 -21.88 1.05 -14.36
N PHE A 119 -21.59 2.13 -15.07
CA PHE A 119 -22.32 3.40 -14.92
C PHE A 119 -23.72 3.36 -15.54
N GLU A 120 -23.92 2.61 -16.62
CA GLU A 120 -25.26 2.36 -17.19
C GLU A 120 -26.13 1.59 -16.20
N LYS A 121 -25.61 0.51 -15.62
CA LYS A 121 -26.31 -0.32 -14.62
C LYS A 121 -26.72 0.52 -13.41
N LYS A 122 -25.84 1.41 -12.92
CA LYS A 122 -26.15 2.35 -11.83
C LYS A 122 -27.39 3.21 -12.12
N LYS A 123 -27.59 3.67 -13.35
CA LYS A 123 -28.74 4.52 -13.72
C LYS A 123 -30.06 3.74 -13.74
N GLN A 124 -29.99 2.44 -14.01
CA GLN A 124 -31.16 1.57 -14.20
C GLN A 124 -31.57 0.83 -12.93
N ASP A 125 -30.64 0.61 -12.00
CA ASP A 125 -30.82 -0.26 -10.85
C ASP A 125 -30.55 0.48 -9.53
N TYR A 126 -31.62 0.68 -8.75
CA TYR A 126 -31.53 1.37 -7.46
C TYR A 126 -30.64 0.65 -6.46
N VAL A 127 -30.66 -0.69 -6.42
CA VAL A 127 -29.82 -1.47 -5.51
C VAL A 127 -28.36 -1.28 -5.88
N TYR A 128 -28.05 -1.32 -7.17
CA TYR A 128 -26.70 -1.07 -7.67
C TYR A 128 -26.22 0.36 -7.34
N SER A 129 -27.13 1.33 -7.36
CA SER A 129 -26.81 2.72 -6.99
C SER A 129 -26.40 2.89 -5.52
N LEU A 130 -26.83 1.98 -4.63
CA LEU A 130 -26.47 1.95 -3.22
C LEU A 130 -25.17 1.17 -2.92
N MET A 131 -24.68 0.40 -3.89
CA MET A 131 -23.40 -0.31 -3.75
C MET A 131 -22.23 0.69 -3.70
N LYS A 132 -21.12 0.23 -3.13
CA LYS A 132 -19.86 0.99 -3.07
C LYS A 132 -18.75 0.30 -3.89
N PRO A 133 -18.95 0.07 -5.20
CA PRO A 133 -17.91 -0.50 -6.03
C PRO A 133 -16.72 0.45 -6.10
N GLY A 134 -15.54 -0.10 -6.36
CA GLY A 134 -14.33 0.68 -6.58
C GLY A 134 -13.07 -0.08 -6.23
N PHE A 135 -12.15 0.59 -5.53
CA PHE A 135 -10.78 0.12 -5.35
C PHE A 135 -10.39 0.24 -3.89
N THR A 136 -9.69 -0.76 -3.39
CA THR A 136 -8.96 -0.66 -2.12
C THR A 136 -7.48 -0.73 -2.43
N ILE A 137 -6.76 0.32 -2.04
CA ILE A 137 -5.32 0.46 -2.22
C ILE A 137 -4.66 0.17 -0.89
N GLU A 138 -3.76 -0.80 -0.88
CA GLU A 138 -2.94 -1.12 0.27
C GLU A 138 -1.52 -0.64 -0.01
N LEU A 139 -1.10 0.40 0.72
CA LEU A 139 0.28 0.87 0.72
C LEU A 139 1.08 0.02 1.70
N VAL A 140 2.15 -0.59 1.23
CA VAL A 140 2.94 -1.57 2.01
C VAL A 140 4.37 -1.11 2.18
N ASP A 141 4.99 -1.54 3.29
CA ASP A 141 6.42 -1.33 3.53
C ASP A 141 7.28 -2.25 2.64
N LYS A 142 8.60 -2.10 2.73
CA LYS A 142 9.55 -2.92 1.95
C LYS A 142 9.47 -4.42 2.26
N ASN A 143 8.84 -4.82 3.36
CA ASN A 143 8.66 -6.22 3.75
C ASN A 143 7.24 -6.72 3.41
N GLY A 144 6.41 -5.90 2.77
CA GLY A 144 5.04 -6.24 2.40
C GLY A 144 4.00 -6.05 3.51
N PHE A 145 4.34 -5.42 4.64
CA PHE A 145 3.34 -5.12 5.67
C PHE A 145 2.55 -3.87 5.32
N MET A 146 1.23 -3.91 5.53
CA MET A 146 0.36 -2.75 5.29
C MET A 146 0.75 -1.59 6.21
N VAL A 147 0.98 -0.43 5.60
CA VAL A 147 1.22 0.87 6.24
C VAL A 147 -0.05 1.71 6.23
N LYS A 148 -0.78 1.71 5.10
CA LYS A 148 -2.01 2.50 4.95
C LYS A 148 -2.96 1.84 3.96
N GLU A 149 -4.25 1.91 4.28
CA GLU A 149 -5.34 1.53 3.37
C GLU A 149 -6.06 2.80 2.86
N ILE A 150 -6.35 2.85 1.55
CA ILE A 150 -7.16 3.90 0.92
C ILE A 150 -8.32 3.22 0.19
N ARG A 151 -9.56 3.60 0.53
CA ARG A 151 -10.77 3.11 -0.15
C ARG A 151 -11.32 4.17 -1.08
N ILE A 152 -11.50 3.80 -2.33
CA ILE A 152 -12.00 4.67 -3.39
C ILE A 152 -13.28 4.07 -3.93
N ASN A 153 -14.38 4.81 -3.79
CA ASN A 153 -15.62 4.48 -4.46
C ASN A 153 -15.59 5.06 -5.88
N ILE A 154 -15.80 4.23 -6.89
CA ILE A 154 -15.82 4.64 -8.30
C ILE A 154 -16.89 5.70 -8.58
N TRP A 155 -17.98 5.73 -7.80
CA TRP A 155 -19.03 6.76 -7.88
C TRP A 155 -18.57 8.16 -7.48
N ASN A 156 -17.49 8.27 -6.72
CA ASN A 156 -16.96 9.55 -6.27
C ASN A 156 -15.85 10.06 -7.20
N MET A 157 -15.52 9.32 -8.26
CA MET A 157 -14.47 9.69 -9.20
C MET A 157 -15.04 10.59 -10.31
N THR A 158 -14.20 11.50 -10.80
CA THR A 158 -14.56 12.44 -11.86
C THR A 158 -14.01 11.96 -13.19
N LYS A 159 -14.86 11.93 -14.22
CA LYS A 159 -14.46 11.67 -15.60
C LYS A 159 -13.68 12.87 -16.15
N VAL A 160 -12.48 12.64 -16.66
CA VAL A 160 -11.61 13.66 -17.26
C VAL A 160 -11.00 13.17 -18.57
N PRO A 161 -10.58 14.05 -19.49
CA PRO A 161 -9.75 13.67 -20.62
C PRO A 161 -8.43 13.07 -20.11
N GLY A 162 -7.99 11.94 -20.67
CA GLY A 162 -6.68 11.38 -20.33
C GLY A 162 -5.52 12.10 -20.98
N LYS A 163 -4.31 11.71 -20.57
CA LYS A 163 -3.06 12.28 -21.10
C LYS A 163 -2.85 11.94 -22.58
N ASP A 164 -3.31 10.77 -23.01
CA ASP A 164 -3.32 10.35 -24.41
C ASP A 164 -4.69 10.69 -25.03
N LYS A 165 -4.68 11.29 -26.22
CA LYS A 165 -5.81 12.03 -26.84
C LYS A 165 -7.12 11.24 -27.02
N ASP A 166 -7.15 9.94 -26.73
CA ASP A 166 -8.29 9.05 -26.97
C ASP A 166 -8.73 8.21 -25.76
N GLU A 167 -8.10 8.33 -24.58
CA GLU A 167 -8.49 7.55 -23.39
C GLU A 167 -9.03 8.46 -22.29
N GLU A 168 -10.35 8.52 -22.12
CA GLU A 168 -10.96 9.18 -20.95
C GLU A 168 -10.58 8.42 -19.66
N GLU A 169 -10.27 9.15 -18.58
CA GLU A 169 -9.91 8.58 -17.28
C GLU A 169 -11.00 8.89 -16.24
N LEU A 170 -11.14 8.04 -15.22
CA LEU A 170 -11.75 8.44 -13.95
C LEU A 170 -10.65 8.81 -12.98
N VAL A 171 -10.82 9.93 -12.27
CA VAL A 171 -9.81 10.45 -11.34
C VAL A 171 -10.43 10.76 -9.98
N MET A 172 -9.70 10.42 -8.93
CA MET A 172 -9.95 10.86 -7.56
C MET A 172 -8.71 11.62 -7.06
N ASN A 173 -8.92 12.84 -6.56
CA ASN A 173 -7.93 13.58 -5.79
C ASN A 173 -8.43 13.68 -4.35
N SER A 174 -7.66 13.19 -3.40
CA SER A 174 -8.04 13.28 -1.98
C SER A 174 -6.83 13.15 -1.07
N GLN A 175 -7.07 13.05 0.23
CA GLN A 175 -6.03 12.92 1.24
C GLN A 175 -6.47 12.04 2.41
N VAL A 176 -5.51 11.40 3.06
CA VAL A 176 -5.71 10.60 4.27
C VAL A 176 -4.65 10.92 5.31
N ASP A 177 -4.97 10.73 6.60
CA ASP A 177 -3.99 10.90 7.68
C ASP A 177 -2.81 9.97 7.52
N CYS A 178 -1.60 10.51 7.52
CA CYS A 178 -0.37 9.75 7.38
C CYS A 178 0.79 10.54 7.99
N THR A 179 1.45 9.97 8.99
CA THR A 179 2.66 10.58 9.55
C THR A 179 3.78 10.56 8.51
N ARG A 180 4.74 11.49 8.63
CA ARG A 180 5.93 11.51 7.78
C ARG A 180 6.66 10.17 7.79
N GLN A 181 6.87 9.60 8.99
CA GLN A 181 7.53 8.30 9.18
C GLN A 181 6.77 7.17 8.47
N SER A 182 5.44 7.14 8.59
CA SER A 182 4.61 6.17 7.89
C SER A 182 4.78 6.30 6.38
N TYR A 183 4.67 7.51 5.83
CA TYR A 183 4.82 7.75 4.40
C TYR A 183 6.19 7.31 3.86
N GLN A 184 7.27 7.64 4.57
CA GLN A 184 8.64 7.26 4.21
C GLN A 184 8.89 5.74 4.26
N SER A 185 8.10 5.01 5.04
CA SER A 185 8.21 3.54 5.12
C SER A 185 7.59 2.83 3.92
N ILE A 186 6.73 3.50 3.14
CA ILE A 186 6.01 2.90 2.02
C ILE A 186 7.00 2.54 0.92
N GLY A 187 7.07 1.26 0.59
CA GLY A 187 7.93 0.70 -0.46
C GLY A 187 7.16 0.15 -1.65
N GLY A 188 5.84 -0.03 -1.54
CA GLY A 188 5.02 -0.57 -2.61
C GLY A 188 3.53 -0.32 -2.38
N TYR A 189 2.72 -0.74 -3.36
CA TYR A 189 1.28 -0.76 -3.21
C TYR A 189 0.65 -1.95 -3.92
N THR A 190 -0.53 -2.35 -3.46
CA THR A 190 -1.39 -3.36 -4.07
C THR A 190 -2.79 -2.79 -4.26
N VAL A 191 -3.49 -3.25 -5.29
CA VAL A 191 -4.88 -2.86 -5.56
C VAL A 191 -5.78 -4.08 -5.46
N LYS A 192 -6.78 -3.99 -4.59
CA LYS A 192 -7.91 -4.90 -4.52
C LYS A 192 -9.08 -4.29 -5.27
N TRP A 193 -9.66 -5.07 -6.16
CA TRP A 193 -10.73 -4.63 -7.06
C TRP A 193 -12.08 -5.01 -6.47
N LEU A 194 -12.88 -4.02 -6.10
CA LEU A 194 -14.25 -4.19 -5.62
C LEU A 194 -15.22 -3.81 -6.74
N LEU A 195 -15.04 -4.44 -7.89
CA LEU A 195 -15.81 -4.18 -9.11
C LEU A 195 -16.51 -5.46 -9.54
N ASP A 196 -17.71 -5.33 -10.09
CA ASP A 196 -18.43 -6.44 -10.70
C ASP A 196 -17.74 -6.83 -12.03
N PRO A 197 -17.12 -8.03 -12.12
CA PRO A 197 -16.34 -8.43 -13.28
C PRO A 197 -17.18 -8.55 -14.56
N ASP A 198 -18.48 -8.84 -14.45
CA ASP A 198 -19.38 -9.02 -15.61
C ASP A 198 -19.71 -7.69 -16.29
N LEU A 199 -19.48 -6.58 -15.58
CA LEU A 199 -19.73 -5.22 -16.05
C LEU A 199 -18.44 -4.50 -16.50
N ILE A 200 -17.32 -5.22 -16.57
CA ILE A 200 -16.04 -4.69 -17.08
C ILE A 200 -15.81 -5.20 -18.51
N GLU A 201 -15.64 -4.27 -19.45
CA GLU A 201 -15.39 -4.63 -20.84
C GLU A 201 -13.99 -5.20 -21.07
N ASP A 202 -13.92 -6.18 -21.96
CA ASP A 202 -12.67 -6.79 -22.44
C ASP A 202 -11.97 -5.91 -23.49
N GLU A 203 -10.70 -6.21 -23.73
CA GLU A 203 -9.99 -5.70 -24.91
C GLU A 203 -10.71 -6.25 -26.17
N LYS A 204 -11.17 -5.35 -27.05
CA LYS A 204 -11.72 -5.75 -28.35
C LYS A 204 -10.61 -6.18 -29.30
#